data_AF-A0ABD0KEA4-F1
#
_entry.id   AF-A0ABD0KEA4-F1
#
_cell.length_a   1.000
_cell.length_b   1.000
_cell.length_c   1.000
_cell.angle_alpha   90.00
_cell.angle_beta   90.00
_cell.angle_gamma   90.00
#
_symmetry.space_group_name_H-M   'P 1'
#
loop_
_entity.id
_entity.type
_entity.pdbx_description
1 polymer ?
#
loop_
_entity_poly.entity_id
_entity_poly.type
_entity_poly.pdbx_seq_one_letter_code
_entity_poly.pdbx_strand_id
1 'polypeptide(L)'
;MADCSYTQGAHDSLDFTGASLEDPSVNFTDAKLKDPSVDFTDAKLKDPSVNFTDAKLKDPSVNFTDAKLKDPSVNFTDAKLKDPSVNFTDAKLKDPSVNFTDAKLKDPSVNFTDAKLKDPSVNFTDAKLKDPSVDFTDAKLKDPSVDFTDAKLKDPSVNFTDAKMKDPSLDVTGSSLNDPSLDSKTPA
;
A
#
# COMPACT_ATOMS: atom_id res chain seq x y z
N MET A 1 -20.44 1.96 11.66
CA MET A 1 -19.91 1.90 10.29
C MET A 1 -19.66 3.33 9.85
N ALA A 2 -18.39 3.71 9.66
CA ALA A 2 -18.05 4.95 8.98
C ALA A 2 -17.75 4.58 7.53
N ASP A 3 -18.69 4.83 6.63
CA ASP A 3 -18.50 4.64 5.20
C ASP A 3 -18.46 6.03 4.55
N CYS A 4 -17.30 6.37 3.99
CA CYS A 4 -17.08 7.62 3.27
C CYS A 4 -16.84 7.29 1.80
N SER A 5 -17.76 7.68 0.93
CA SER A 5 -17.60 7.56 -0.52
C SER A 5 -17.41 8.93 -1.17
N TYR A 6 -16.47 8.99 -2.13
CA TYR A 6 -16.02 10.18 -2.81
C TYR A 6 -16.15 9.98 -4.32
N THR A 7 -17.00 10.78 -4.95
CA THR A 7 -17.24 10.71 -6.41
C THR A 7 -16.86 12.01 -7.14
N GLN A 8 -16.85 13.18 -6.46
CA GLN A 8 -16.30 14.42 -6.99
C GLN A 8 -16.26 15.54 -5.92
N GLY A 9 -15.06 15.98 -5.51
CA GLY A 9 -14.78 17.26 -4.82
C GLY A 9 -15.28 17.46 -3.37
N ALA A 10 -14.36 17.75 -2.44
CA ALA A 10 -14.48 18.73 -1.33
C ALA A 10 -13.46 18.51 -0.17
N HIS A 11 -12.87 17.32 -0.04
CA HIS A 11 -11.93 17.00 1.03
C HIS A 11 -10.79 16.18 0.45
N ASP A 12 -9.65 16.82 0.30
CA ASP A 12 -8.39 16.17 -0.11
C ASP A 12 -7.71 15.47 1.08
N SER A 13 -8.35 15.41 2.25
CA SER A 13 -7.81 14.76 3.44
C SER A 13 -8.92 14.22 4.33
N LEU A 14 -8.75 12.98 4.80
CA LEU A 14 -9.62 12.30 5.76
C LEU A 14 -8.78 11.85 6.95
N ASP A 15 -9.18 12.27 8.14
CA ASP A 15 -8.45 12.01 9.38
C ASP A 15 -9.28 11.13 10.33
N PHE A 16 -8.73 9.97 10.67
CA PHE A 16 -9.30 8.98 11.60
C PHE A 16 -8.51 8.91 12.91
N THR A 17 -7.87 10.01 13.32
CA THR A 17 -7.09 10.08 14.56
C THR A 17 -7.89 9.61 15.78
N GLY A 18 -7.36 8.63 16.50
CA GLY A 18 -7.96 8.04 17.70
C GLY A 18 -9.23 7.21 17.43
N ALA A 19 -9.57 6.95 16.17
CA ALA A 19 -10.76 6.19 15.82
C ALA A 19 -10.69 4.75 16.33
N SER A 20 -11.83 4.24 16.79
CA SER A 20 -12.02 2.84 17.19
C SER A 20 -13.29 2.33 16.52
N LEU A 21 -13.14 1.70 15.36
CA LEU A 21 -14.25 1.28 14.50
C LEU A 21 -14.05 -0.17 14.04
N GLU A 22 -15.17 -0.81 13.70
CA GLU A 22 -15.20 -2.07 12.96
C GLU A 22 -15.67 -1.75 11.54
N ASP A 23 -14.94 -2.24 10.55
CA ASP A 23 -15.19 -2.15 9.11
C ASP A 23 -15.34 -0.71 8.55
N PRO A 24 -14.44 0.26 8.85
CA PRO A 24 -14.51 1.55 8.19
C PRO A 24 -14.06 1.46 6.73
N SER A 25 -14.78 2.12 5.82
CA SER A 25 -14.47 2.13 4.39
C SER A 25 -14.34 3.56 3.86
N VAL A 26 -13.30 3.79 3.07
CA VAL A 26 -13.08 5.02 2.31
C VAL A 26 -12.98 4.66 0.83
N ASN A 27 -13.84 5.26 0.01
CA ASN A 27 -13.93 4.92 -1.41
C ASN A 27 -13.73 6.16 -2.28
N PHE A 28 -12.73 6.15 -3.15
CA PHE A 28 -12.47 7.15 -4.18
C PHE A 28 -12.83 6.57 -5.55
N THR A 29 -14.08 6.75 -5.97
CA THR A 29 -14.60 6.23 -7.25
C THR A 29 -14.69 7.37 -8.26
N ASP A 30 -14.16 7.19 -9.48
CA ASP A 30 -14.12 8.23 -10.53
C ASP A 30 -13.42 9.53 -10.10
N ALA A 31 -12.67 9.49 -8.99
CA ALA A 31 -12.12 10.66 -8.34
C ALA A 31 -10.98 11.28 -9.17
N LYS A 32 -10.92 12.61 -9.19
CA LYS A 32 -9.89 13.40 -9.87
C LYS A 32 -9.35 14.46 -8.92
N LEU A 33 -8.51 14.02 -7.98
CA LEU A 33 -7.94 14.86 -6.93
C LEU A 33 -6.42 15.01 -7.10
N LYS A 34 -5.87 16.01 -6.44
CA LYS A 34 -4.43 16.16 -6.21
C LYS A 34 -4.22 16.09 -4.71
N ASP A 35 -3.20 15.36 -4.29
CA ASP A 35 -2.81 15.23 -2.90
C ASP A 35 -3.90 14.66 -1.96
N PRO A 36 -4.79 13.72 -2.37
CA PRO A 36 -5.76 13.15 -1.44
C PRO A 36 -5.03 12.32 -0.37
N SER A 37 -5.38 12.50 0.89
CA SER A 37 -4.79 11.81 2.03
C SER A 37 -5.84 11.09 2.88
N VAL A 38 -5.47 9.93 3.42
CA VAL A 38 -6.26 9.22 4.44
C VAL A 38 -5.32 8.85 5.57
N ASP A 39 -5.56 9.42 6.74
CA ASP A 39 -4.68 9.30 7.91
C ASP A 39 -5.35 8.52 9.02
N PHE A 40 -4.65 7.51 9.53
CA PHE A 40 -5.06 6.67 10.65
C PHE A 40 -4.01 6.76 11.75
N THR A 41 -4.10 7.81 12.57
CA THR A 41 -3.19 8.03 13.71
C THR A 41 -3.80 7.50 15.00
N ASP A 42 -3.05 6.78 15.83
CA ASP A 42 -3.54 6.22 17.11
C ASP A 42 -4.82 5.35 16.98
N ALA A 43 -5.11 4.88 15.77
CA ALA A 43 -6.36 4.23 15.45
C ALA A 43 -6.36 2.73 15.84
N LYS A 44 -7.52 2.21 16.22
CA LYS A 44 -7.75 0.80 16.55
C LYS A 44 -8.89 0.25 15.71
N LEU A 45 -8.59 -0.26 14.52
CA LEU A 45 -9.60 -0.66 13.56
C LEU A 45 -9.52 -2.17 13.25
N LYS A 46 -10.67 -2.75 12.95
CA LYS A 46 -10.77 -4.06 12.31
C LYS A 46 -11.30 -3.86 10.91
N ASP A 47 -10.65 -4.52 9.95
CA ASP A 47 -11.01 -4.57 8.55
C ASP A 47 -11.18 -3.18 7.89
N PRO A 48 -10.30 -2.18 8.16
CA PRO A 48 -10.38 -0.90 7.48
C PRO A 48 -10.03 -1.06 5.99
N SER A 49 -10.77 -0.39 5.12
CA SER A 49 -10.52 -0.41 3.67
C SER A 49 -10.42 0.99 3.08
N VAL A 50 -9.42 1.19 2.22
CA VAL A 50 -9.29 2.38 1.37
C VAL A 50 -9.22 1.94 -0.08
N ASN A 51 -10.23 2.31 -0.87
CA ASN A 51 -10.39 1.85 -2.24
C ASN A 51 -10.30 3.02 -3.21
N PHE A 52 -9.53 2.85 -4.27
CA PHE A 52 -9.39 3.78 -5.39
C PHE A 52 -9.80 3.06 -6.67
N THR A 53 -10.97 3.40 -7.20
CA THR A 53 -11.57 2.72 -8.37
C THR A 53 -11.80 3.72 -9.47
N ASP A 54 -11.31 3.45 -10.68
CA ASP A 54 -11.39 4.36 -11.83
C ASP A 54 -10.81 5.77 -11.54
N ALA A 55 -9.96 5.87 -10.53
CA ALA A 55 -9.47 7.12 -9.99
C ALA A 55 -8.27 7.63 -10.79
N LYS A 56 -8.19 8.95 -10.96
CA LYS A 56 -7.04 9.63 -11.56
C LYS A 56 -6.47 10.65 -10.59
N LEU A 57 -5.50 10.22 -9.79
CA LEU A 57 -4.95 11.02 -8.70
C LEU A 57 -3.48 11.36 -8.94
N LYS A 58 -3.05 12.45 -8.32
CA LYS A 58 -1.63 12.78 -8.16
C LYS A 58 -1.34 12.82 -6.68
N ASP A 59 -0.23 12.22 -6.29
CA ASP A 59 0.30 12.24 -4.94
C ASP A 59 -0.70 11.73 -3.87
N PRO A 60 -1.51 10.67 -4.13
CA PRO A 60 -2.39 10.14 -3.09
C PRO A 60 -1.57 9.49 -1.97
N SER A 61 -1.99 9.67 -0.73
CA SER A 61 -1.35 9.07 0.44
C SER A 61 -2.33 8.35 1.36
N VAL A 62 -1.92 7.21 1.88
CA VAL A 62 -2.62 6.51 2.96
C VAL A 62 -1.60 6.23 4.06
N ASN A 63 -1.83 6.80 5.24
CA ASN A 63 -0.87 6.77 6.33
C ASN A 63 -1.47 6.07 7.55
N PHE A 64 -0.72 5.14 8.12
CA PHE A 64 -1.05 4.45 9.35
C PHE A 64 0.07 4.70 10.36
N THR A 65 -0.20 5.53 11.37
CA THR A 65 0.79 5.98 12.34
C THR A 65 0.35 5.59 13.75
N ASP A 66 1.21 4.91 14.52
CA ASP A 66 0.87 4.42 15.87
C ASP A 66 -0.42 3.57 15.92
N ALA A 67 -0.81 3.01 14.78
CA ALA A 67 -2.10 2.33 14.60
C ALA A 67 -2.00 0.84 14.95
N LYS A 68 -3.10 0.30 15.49
CA LYS A 68 -3.27 -1.14 15.71
C LYS A 68 -4.43 -1.65 14.88
N LEU A 69 -4.12 -2.31 13.77
CA LEU A 69 -5.12 -2.76 12.81
C LEU A 69 -5.11 -4.28 12.66
N LYS A 70 -6.29 -4.81 12.34
CA LYS A 70 -6.48 -6.18 11.88
C LYS A 70 -7.06 -6.12 10.49
N ASP A 71 -6.43 -6.82 9.56
CA ASP A 71 -6.83 -7.02 8.18
C ASP A 71 -7.06 -5.69 7.40
N PRO A 72 -6.16 -4.68 7.49
CA PRO A 72 -6.32 -3.45 6.72
C PRO A 72 -6.07 -3.71 5.22
N SER A 73 -6.84 -3.05 4.37
CA SER A 73 -6.71 -3.16 2.91
C SER A 73 -6.64 -1.80 2.23
N VAL A 74 -5.70 -1.65 1.30
CA VAL A 74 -5.63 -0.51 0.39
C VAL A 74 -5.65 -1.05 -1.03
N ASN A 75 -6.67 -0.69 -1.80
CA ASN A 75 -6.91 -1.25 -3.12
C ASN A 75 -6.92 -0.16 -4.19
N PHE A 76 -6.19 -0.38 -5.28
CA PHE A 76 -6.17 0.47 -6.45
C PHE A 76 -6.59 -0.36 -7.66
N THR A 77 -7.79 -0.09 -8.18
CA THR A 77 -8.40 -0.85 -9.29
C THR A 77 -8.69 0.09 -10.45
N ASP A 78 -8.24 -0.26 -11.66
CA ASP A 78 -8.43 0.55 -12.87
C ASP A 78 -7.93 2.01 -12.72
N ALA A 79 -7.00 2.23 -11.79
CA ALA A 79 -6.57 3.56 -11.37
C ALA A 79 -5.36 4.05 -12.17
N LYS A 80 -5.29 5.37 -12.38
CA LYS A 80 -4.13 6.05 -12.95
C LYS A 80 -3.54 7.03 -11.96
N LEU A 81 -2.43 6.64 -11.34
CA LEU A 81 -1.83 7.39 -10.24
C LEU A 81 -0.42 7.84 -10.59
N LYS A 82 -0.05 9.00 -10.07
CA LYS A 82 1.31 9.49 -10.04
C LYS A 82 1.71 9.65 -8.59
N ASP A 83 2.84 9.07 -8.23
CA ASP A 83 3.49 9.12 -6.92
C ASP A 83 2.55 8.69 -5.76
N PRO A 84 1.80 7.57 -5.87
CA PRO A 84 1.01 7.07 -4.75
C PRO A 84 1.91 6.57 -3.63
N SER A 85 1.51 6.82 -2.38
CA SER A 85 2.23 6.37 -1.19
C SER A 85 1.30 5.66 -0.20
N VAL A 86 1.77 4.55 0.34
CA VAL A 86 1.14 3.86 1.47
C VAL A 86 2.20 3.69 2.55
N ASN A 87 1.98 4.29 3.71
CA ASN A 87 2.97 4.35 4.78
C ASN A 87 2.43 3.72 6.05
N PHE A 88 3.25 2.86 6.66
CA PHE A 88 2.99 2.25 7.95
C PHE A 88 4.14 2.59 8.89
N THR A 89 3.89 3.45 9.87
CA THR A 89 4.90 3.98 10.80
C THR A 89 4.49 3.63 12.23
N ASP A 90 5.40 3.02 12.99
CA ASP A 90 5.14 2.60 14.38
C ASP A 90 3.87 1.73 14.55
N ALA A 91 3.43 1.10 13.46
CA ALA A 91 2.15 0.42 13.39
C ALA A 91 2.26 -1.07 13.75
N LYS A 92 1.20 -1.61 14.33
CA LYS A 92 1.05 -3.05 14.57
C LYS A 92 -0.12 -3.60 13.76
N LEU A 93 0.20 -4.38 12.74
CA LEU A 93 -0.79 -4.90 11.79
C LEU A 93 -0.79 -6.42 11.77
N LYS A 94 -1.97 -6.97 11.56
CA LYS A 94 -2.17 -8.37 11.21
C LYS A 94 -2.82 -8.39 9.83
N ASP A 95 -2.25 -9.18 8.93
CA ASP A 95 -2.70 -9.45 7.57
C ASP A 95 -2.96 -8.16 6.73
N PRO A 96 -2.04 -7.16 6.74
CA PRO A 96 -2.23 -5.97 5.89
C PRO A 96 -2.07 -6.32 4.41
N SER A 97 -2.91 -5.72 3.57
CA SER A 97 -2.87 -5.93 2.12
C SER A 97 -2.86 -4.60 1.36
N VAL A 98 -1.97 -4.51 0.38
CA VAL A 98 -1.94 -3.41 -0.60
C VAL A 98 -2.02 -4.02 -1.99
N ASN A 99 -3.09 -3.72 -2.72
CA ASN A 99 -3.37 -4.36 -4.00
C ASN A 99 -3.46 -3.32 -5.11
N PHE A 100 -2.79 -3.59 -6.22
CA PHE A 100 -2.84 -2.80 -7.45
C PHE A 100 -3.29 -3.71 -8.59
N THR A 101 -4.50 -3.50 -9.09
CA THR A 101 -5.13 -4.34 -10.13
C THR A 101 -5.49 -3.47 -11.33
N ASP A 102 -5.05 -3.87 -12.53
CA ASP A 102 -5.30 -3.12 -13.79
C ASP A 102 -4.86 -1.64 -13.73
N ALA A 103 -3.93 -1.33 -12.82
CA ALA A 103 -3.54 0.03 -12.50
C ALA A 103 -2.33 0.50 -13.32
N LYS A 104 -2.29 1.80 -13.62
CA LYS A 104 -1.12 2.46 -14.21
C LYS A 104 -0.50 3.44 -13.22
N LEU A 105 0.68 3.08 -12.72
CA LEU A 105 1.37 3.82 -11.67
C LEU A 105 2.71 4.35 -12.17
N LYS A 106 3.05 5.53 -11.67
CA LYS A 106 4.38 6.11 -11.77
C LYS A 106 4.84 6.40 -10.35
N ASP A 107 6.04 5.93 -10.02
CA ASP A 107 6.73 6.08 -8.74
C ASP A 107 5.86 5.64 -7.53
N PRO A 108 5.17 4.47 -7.55
CA PRO A 108 4.43 4.01 -6.38
C PRO A 108 5.39 3.60 -5.26
N SER A 109 5.04 3.96 -4.03
CA SER A 109 5.82 3.65 -2.83
C SER A 109 4.97 2.96 -1.76
N VAL A 110 5.50 1.90 -1.16
CA VAL A 110 4.92 1.26 0.02
C VAL A 110 6.01 1.15 1.08
N ASN A 111 5.83 1.84 2.21
CA ASN A 111 6.86 1.97 3.22
C ASN A 111 6.39 1.41 4.56
N PHE A 112 7.26 0.62 5.19
CA PHE A 112 7.07 0.07 6.52
C PHE A 112 8.23 0.50 7.40
N THR A 113 7.97 1.40 8.35
CA THR A 113 8.99 1.98 9.25
C THR A 113 8.62 1.69 10.69
N ASP A 114 9.55 1.08 11.45
CA ASP A 114 9.35 0.70 12.86
C ASP A 114 8.10 -0.19 13.09
N ALA A 115 7.58 -0.81 12.03
CA ALA A 115 6.32 -1.52 12.04
C ALA A 115 6.49 -2.99 12.46
N LYS A 116 5.46 -3.54 13.12
CA LYS A 116 5.35 -4.98 13.40
C LYS A 116 4.19 -5.58 12.64
N LEU A 117 4.52 -6.45 11.68
CA LEU A 117 3.58 -7.00 10.71
C LEU A 117 3.58 -8.53 10.77
N LYS A 118 2.39 -9.10 10.67
CA LYS A 118 2.17 -10.53 10.44
C LYS A 118 1.41 -10.68 9.13
N ASP A 119 1.93 -11.52 8.25
CA ASP A 119 1.40 -11.89 6.95
C ASP A 119 1.11 -10.65 6.04
N PRO A 120 2.03 -9.66 5.92
CA PRO A 120 1.81 -8.53 5.03
C PRO A 120 1.89 -8.96 3.57
N SER A 121 1.01 -8.41 2.73
CA SER A 121 0.96 -8.69 1.29
C SER A 121 0.94 -7.40 0.46
N VAL A 122 1.76 -7.36 -0.59
CA VAL A 122 1.74 -6.31 -1.60
C VAL A 122 1.62 -6.95 -2.97
N ASN A 123 0.51 -6.74 -3.65
CA ASN A 123 0.18 -7.45 -4.88
C ASN A 123 0.02 -6.47 -6.05
N PHE A 124 0.63 -6.81 -7.17
CA PHE A 124 0.50 -6.09 -8.44
C PHE A 124 0.01 -7.05 -9.51
N THR A 125 -1.23 -6.90 -9.95
CA THR A 125 -1.88 -7.76 -10.93
C THR A 125 -2.25 -6.96 -12.17
N ASP A 126 -1.81 -7.38 -13.35
CA ASP A 126 -2.05 -6.69 -14.63
C ASP A 126 -1.63 -5.21 -14.64
N ALA A 127 -0.77 -4.83 -13.69
CA ALA A 127 -0.39 -3.44 -13.45
C ALA A 127 0.78 -3.01 -14.32
N LYS A 128 0.79 -1.74 -14.75
CA LYS A 128 1.94 -1.10 -15.39
C LYS A 128 2.61 -0.13 -14.43
N LEU A 129 3.81 -0.48 -13.98
CA LEU A 129 4.58 0.26 -12.99
C LEU A 129 5.84 0.85 -13.62
N LYS A 130 6.11 2.11 -13.26
CA LYS A 130 7.41 2.73 -13.47
C LYS A 130 7.95 3.15 -12.11
N ASP A 131 9.19 2.78 -11.83
CA ASP A 131 9.95 3.10 -10.63
C ASP A 131 9.22 2.68 -9.31
N PRO A 132 8.63 1.47 -9.21
CA PRO A 132 7.98 1.05 -7.98
C PRO A 132 8.99 0.79 -6.86
N SER A 133 8.66 1.19 -5.64
CA SER A 133 9.48 1.01 -4.44
C SER A 133 8.67 0.37 -3.31
N VAL A 134 9.27 -0.62 -2.65
CA VAL A 134 8.77 -1.21 -1.40
C VAL A 134 9.90 -1.23 -0.39
N ASP A 135 9.77 -0.45 0.68
CA ASP A 135 10.84 -0.25 1.65
C ASP A 135 10.44 -0.73 3.05
N PHE A 136 11.34 -1.47 3.68
CA PHE A 136 11.19 -1.93 5.06
C PHE A 136 12.36 -1.37 5.89
N THR A 137 12.07 -0.49 6.84
CA THR A 137 13.06 0.14 7.73
C THR A 137 12.74 -0.19 9.18
N ASP A 138 13.67 -0.81 9.90
CA ASP A 138 13.51 -1.22 11.31
C ASP A 138 12.27 -2.11 11.58
N ALA A 139 11.69 -2.68 10.52
CA ALA A 139 10.44 -3.44 10.59
C ALA A 139 10.66 -4.89 11.05
N LYS A 140 9.65 -5.44 11.73
CA LYS A 140 9.58 -6.87 12.10
C LYS A 140 8.43 -7.54 11.36
N LEU A 141 8.78 -8.45 10.46
CA LEU A 141 7.89 -9.07 9.49
C LEU A 141 7.85 -10.59 9.72
N LYS A 142 6.66 -11.15 9.72
CA LYS A 142 6.45 -12.60 9.66
C LYS A 142 5.63 -12.91 8.42
N ASP A 143 6.12 -13.85 7.61
CA ASP A 143 5.50 -14.34 6.38
C ASP A 143 5.17 -13.20 5.37
N PRO A 144 6.08 -12.24 5.08
CA PRO A 144 5.78 -11.19 4.10
C PRO A 144 5.72 -11.73 2.67
N SER A 145 4.76 -11.26 1.87
CA SER A 145 4.62 -11.58 0.44
C SER A 145 4.62 -10.33 -0.42
N VAL A 146 5.36 -10.36 -1.52
CA VAL A 146 5.27 -9.36 -2.59
C VAL A 146 5.08 -10.11 -3.90
N ASP A 147 3.97 -9.88 -4.59
CA ASP A 147 3.59 -10.68 -5.75
C ASP A 147 3.34 -9.79 -6.97
N PHE A 148 3.95 -10.14 -8.09
CA PHE A 148 3.78 -9.50 -9.38
C PHE A 148 3.20 -10.51 -10.38
N THR A 149 1.93 -10.36 -10.71
CA THR A 149 1.22 -11.23 -11.67
C THR A 149 0.89 -10.46 -12.93
N ASP A 150 1.40 -10.91 -14.08
CA ASP A 150 1.17 -10.30 -15.39
C ASP A 150 1.49 -8.78 -15.46
N ALA A 151 2.37 -8.32 -14.56
CA ALA A 151 2.74 -6.92 -14.43
C ALA A 151 3.84 -6.50 -15.43
N LYS A 152 3.85 -5.21 -15.77
CA LYS A 152 4.92 -4.58 -16.57
C LYS A 152 5.70 -3.63 -15.68
N LEU A 153 6.93 -4.00 -15.38
CA LEU A 153 7.79 -3.30 -14.44
C LEU A 153 8.93 -2.60 -15.18
N LYS A 154 9.20 -1.36 -14.76
CA LYS A 154 10.39 -0.61 -15.13
C LYS A 154 11.05 -0.09 -13.85
N ASP A 155 12.34 -0.38 -13.69
CA ASP A 155 13.19 0.08 -12.59
C ASP A 155 12.61 -0.21 -11.17
N PRO A 156 12.21 -1.47 -10.84
CA PRO A 156 11.65 -1.81 -9.53
C PRO A 156 12.72 -1.84 -8.42
N SER A 157 12.34 -1.45 -7.20
CA SER A 157 13.20 -1.47 -6.01
C SER A 157 12.46 -2.07 -4.82
N VAL A 158 13.15 -2.96 -4.09
CA VAL A 158 12.69 -3.50 -2.81
C VAL A 158 13.85 -3.42 -1.83
N ASN A 159 13.73 -2.61 -0.78
CA ASN A 159 14.83 -2.34 0.15
C ASN A 159 14.53 -2.81 1.57
N PHE A 160 15.57 -3.27 2.25
CA PHE A 160 15.52 -3.71 3.64
C PHE A 160 16.65 -3.03 4.42
N THR A 161 16.30 -2.12 5.32
CA THR A 161 17.23 -1.41 6.20
C THR A 161 16.92 -1.82 7.64
N ASP A 162 17.82 -2.56 8.28
CA ASP A 162 17.66 -3.03 9.67
C ASP A 162 16.37 -3.84 9.94
N ALA A 163 15.71 -4.31 8.89
CA ALA A 163 14.49 -5.10 8.96
C ALA A 163 14.78 -6.56 9.33
N LYS A 164 13.88 -7.16 10.12
CA LYS A 164 13.90 -8.59 10.49
C LYS A 164 12.72 -9.30 9.88
N MET A 165 12.99 -10.30 9.05
CA MET A 165 11.96 -11.11 8.37
C MET A 165 12.03 -12.56 8.80
N LYS A 166 10.87 -13.21 8.78
CA LYS A 166 10.75 -14.66 8.83
C LYS A 166 9.88 -15.10 7.66
N ASP A 167 10.33 -16.13 6.93
CA ASP A 167 9.62 -16.77 5.82
C ASP A 167 9.14 -15.79 4.71
N PRO A 168 10.03 -14.95 4.12
CA PRO A 168 9.63 -14.03 3.05
C PRO A 168 9.34 -14.75 1.73
N SER A 169 8.36 -14.23 0.98
CA SER A 169 7.96 -14.66 -0.36
C SER A 169 8.03 -13.50 -1.35
N LEU A 170 8.52 -13.79 -2.55
CA LEU A 170 8.51 -12.89 -3.70
C LEU A 170 8.15 -13.71 -4.94
N ASP A 171 6.98 -13.46 -5.54
CA ASP A 171 6.55 -14.09 -6.78
C ASP A 171 6.53 -13.09 -7.94
N VAL A 172 7.02 -13.53 -9.09
CA VAL A 172 7.04 -12.76 -10.34
C VAL A 172 6.55 -13.67 -11.46
N THR A 173 5.23 -13.89 -11.50
CA THR A 173 4.58 -14.78 -12.46
C THR A 173 4.01 -13.98 -13.63
N GLY A 174 4.27 -14.41 -14.88
CA GLY A 174 3.74 -13.76 -16.10
C GLY A 174 4.23 -12.32 -16.36
N SER A 175 5.02 -11.75 -15.45
CA SER A 175 5.45 -10.36 -15.48
C SER A 175 6.67 -10.13 -16.39
N SER A 176 6.80 -8.92 -16.91
CA SER A 176 7.96 -8.48 -17.69
C SER A 176 8.74 -7.39 -16.97
N LEU A 177 10.07 -7.59 -16.90
CA LEU A 177 11.02 -6.69 -16.26
C LEU A 177 11.85 -5.97 -17.33
N ASN A 178 11.82 -4.65 -17.33
CA ASN A 178 12.68 -3.82 -18.19
C ASN A 178 13.75 -3.06 -17.38
N ASP A 179 14.49 -3.76 -16.51
CA ASP A 179 15.71 -3.26 -15.85
C ASP A 179 16.57 -4.41 -15.26
N PRO A 180 17.91 -4.40 -15.38
CA PRO A 180 18.82 -5.40 -14.81
C PRO A 180 19.07 -5.41 -13.28
N SER A 181 18.39 -4.61 -12.44
CA SER A 181 18.75 -4.49 -11.01
C SER A 181 17.67 -4.89 -9.97
N LEU A 182 17.20 -6.13 -10.01
CA LEU A 182 16.66 -6.76 -8.80
C LEU A 182 17.84 -7.15 -7.90
N ASP A 183 18.40 -6.20 -7.14
CA ASP A 183 19.34 -6.49 -6.04
C ASP A 183 18.52 -7.01 -4.86
N SER A 184 18.09 -8.27 -4.92
CA SER A 184 17.53 -8.96 -3.77
C SER A 184 18.64 -9.26 -2.77
N LYS A 185 19.01 -8.26 -1.98
CA LYS A 185 19.67 -8.52 -0.69
C LYS A 185 18.62 -9.07 0.26
N THR A 186 18.29 -10.34 0.09
CA THR A 186 17.56 -11.09 1.09
C THR A 186 18.42 -11.10 2.36
N PRO A 187 17.98 -10.48 3.47
CA PRO A 187 18.70 -10.60 4.73
C PRO A 187 18.67 -12.05 5.19
N ALA A 188 19.80 -12.53 5.70
CA ALA A 188 19.94 -13.85 6.34
C ALA A 188 19.24 -13.91 7.70
#